data_AF-A0A0Q4F1Y8-F1
#
_entry.id   AF-A0A0Q4F1Y8-F1
#
_cell.length_a   1.000
_cell.length_b   1.000
_cell.length_c   1.000
_cell.angle_alpha   90.00
_cell.angle_beta   90.00
_cell.angle_gamma   90.00
#
_symmetry.space_group_name_H-M   'P 1'
#
loop_
_entity.id
_entity.type
_entity.pdbx_description
1 polymer ?
#
loop_
_entity_poly.entity_id
_entity_poly.type
_entity_poly.pdbx_seq_one_letter_code
_entity_poly.pdbx_strand_id
1 'polypeptide(L)'
;MGGAANATARMAGSASSAGAIYEALTALAADQQLPPQYGVSQARLGGLTQAEIIDVLVDVLCPVDGTQDGEASRDSAARALTDIVEQGSDVTDLDQNQIDQVVQTFLGNEVAHRIALDVGMAVIDKAPSARVGQQRLEEMQSYVREELARRYAERRALSGTLDRQAAAQLGRDVIQDTFDVFESYL
;
A
#
# COMPACT_ATOMS: atom_id res chain seq x y z
N MET A 1 11.98 -8.22 -15.92
CA MET A 1 10.73 -8.29 -15.14
C MET A 1 10.39 -9.71 -14.69
N GLY A 2 10.74 -10.76 -15.47
CA GLY A 2 10.62 -12.14 -14.98
C GLY A 2 9.19 -12.71 -14.97
N GLY A 3 8.18 -11.99 -15.46
CA GLY A 3 6.78 -12.43 -15.41
C GLY A 3 6.02 -11.77 -14.24
N ALA A 4 4.74 -11.51 -14.41
CA ALA A 4 3.86 -10.91 -13.40
C ALA A 4 3.82 -11.77 -12.13
N ALA A 5 3.88 -13.10 -12.28
CA ALA A 5 3.99 -14.05 -11.18
C ALA A 5 5.26 -13.84 -10.33
N ASN A 6 6.41 -13.57 -10.97
CA ASN A 6 7.67 -13.32 -10.25
C ASN A 6 7.70 -11.92 -9.62
N ALA A 7 7.13 -10.91 -10.29
CA ALA A 7 6.96 -9.58 -9.69
C ALA A 7 6.06 -9.64 -8.43
N THR A 8 4.94 -10.37 -8.52
CA THR A 8 4.02 -10.61 -7.41
C THR A 8 4.69 -11.38 -6.27
N ALA A 9 5.49 -12.40 -6.57
CA ALA A 9 6.24 -13.15 -5.55
C ALA A 9 7.21 -12.25 -4.76
N ARG A 10 7.85 -11.27 -5.42
CA ARG A 10 8.72 -10.27 -4.76
C ARG A 10 7.95 -9.26 -3.89
N MET A 11 6.63 -9.17 -4.07
CA MET A 11 5.73 -8.29 -3.32
C MET A 11 4.84 -9.04 -2.32
N ALA A 12 5.20 -10.28 -1.99
CA ALA A 12 4.47 -11.04 -0.97
C ALA A 12 4.47 -10.33 0.40
N GLY A 13 5.54 -9.60 0.72
CA GLY A 13 5.62 -8.74 1.91
C GLY A 13 4.58 -7.62 1.88
N SER A 14 4.50 -6.88 0.78
CA SER A 14 3.52 -5.80 0.57
C SER A 14 2.09 -6.29 0.76
N ALA A 15 1.74 -7.44 0.17
CA ALA A 15 0.39 -7.99 0.35
C ALA A 15 0.10 -8.45 1.79
N SER A 16 1.11 -8.96 2.51
CA SER A 16 0.98 -9.28 3.94
C SER A 16 0.74 -8.02 4.78
N SER A 17 1.47 -6.94 4.52
CA SER A 17 1.28 -5.65 5.18
C SER A 17 -0.09 -5.04 4.86
N ALA A 18 -0.58 -5.17 3.63
CA ALA A 18 -1.94 -4.74 3.26
C ALA A 18 -3.02 -5.45 4.12
N GLY A 19 -2.89 -6.76 4.34
CA GLY A 19 -3.78 -7.49 5.23
C GLY A 19 -3.66 -7.04 6.70
N ALA A 20 -2.45 -6.75 7.17
CA ALA A 20 -2.23 -6.25 8.52
C ALA A 20 -2.83 -4.85 8.72
N ILE A 21 -2.66 -3.95 7.75
CA ILE A 21 -3.28 -2.61 7.74
C ILE A 21 -4.79 -2.73 7.79
N TYR A 22 -5.38 -3.57 6.92
CA TYR A 22 -6.81 -3.81 6.91
C TYR A 22 -7.34 -4.27 8.28
N GLU A 23 -6.68 -5.28 8.89
CA GLU A 23 -7.06 -5.83 10.19
C GLU A 23 -6.96 -4.78 11.31
N ALA A 24 -5.87 -4.03 11.35
CA ALA A 24 -5.63 -3.02 12.37
C ALA A 24 -6.65 -1.89 12.30
N LEU A 25 -6.90 -1.33 11.12
CA LEU A 25 -7.86 -0.23 10.94
C LEU A 25 -9.29 -0.69 11.20
N THR A 26 -9.65 -1.91 10.79
CA THR A 26 -10.97 -2.49 11.09
C THR A 26 -11.17 -2.68 12.60
N ALA A 27 -10.14 -3.13 13.32
CA ALA A 27 -10.21 -3.27 14.77
C ALA A 27 -10.37 -1.90 15.45
N LEU A 28 -9.61 -0.89 15.02
CA LEU A 28 -9.70 0.46 15.59
C LEU A 28 -11.08 1.08 15.33
N ALA A 29 -11.59 1.02 14.10
CA ALA A 29 -12.91 1.52 13.74
C ALA A 29 -14.06 0.85 14.53
N ALA A 30 -13.85 -0.38 14.99
CA ALA A 30 -14.80 -1.10 15.84
C ALA A 30 -14.60 -0.84 17.35
N ASP A 31 -13.72 0.09 17.73
CA ASP A 31 -13.26 0.35 19.10
C ASP A 31 -12.76 -0.93 19.81
N GLN A 32 -12.08 -1.80 19.04
CA GLN A 32 -11.51 -3.05 19.52
C GLN A 32 -10.01 -2.91 19.78
N GLN A 33 -9.49 -3.76 20.67
CA GLN A 33 -8.05 -3.87 20.84
C GLN A 33 -7.39 -4.34 19.55
N LEU A 34 -6.27 -3.70 19.20
CA LEU A 34 -5.41 -4.22 18.16
C LEU A 34 -5.00 -5.67 18.48
N PRO A 35 -4.94 -6.55 17.47
CA PRO A 35 -4.52 -7.92 17.66
C PRO A 35 -3.17 -8.02 18.41
N PRO A 36 -3.03 -8.97 19.37
CA PRO A 36 -1.87 -9.03 20.27
C PRO A 36 -0.51 -9.10 19.58
N GLN A 37 -0.45 -9.62 18.34
CA GLN A 37 0.78 -9.70 17.56
C GLN A 37 1.43 -8.33 17.28
N TYR A 38 0.65 -7.25 17.31
CA TYR A 38 1.17 -5.90 17.07
C TYR A 38 1.81 -5.28 18.30
N GLY A 39 1.62 -5.85 19.50
CA GLY A 39 2.27 -5.37 20.72
C GLY A 39 1.88 -3.94 21.14
N VAL A 40 0.79 -3.39 20.61
CA VAL A 40 0.27 -2.05 20.91
C VAL A 40 -1.07 -2.20 21.62
N SER A 41 -1.18 -1.64 22.82
CA SER A 41 -2.46 -1.52 23.50
C SER A 41 -3.24 -0.33 22.94
N GLN A 42 -4.56 -0.44 22.82
CA GLN A 42 -5.39 0.67 22.35
C GLN A 42 -5.29 1.90 23.28
N ALA A 43 -5.09 1.66 24.59
CA ALA A 43 -4.84 2.71 25.57
C ALA A 43 -3.57 3.54 25.26
N ARG A 44 -2.58 2.98 24.56
CA ARG A 44 -1.37 3.70 24.12
C ARG A 44 -1.67 4.71 23.01
N LEU A 45 -2.75 4.52 22.25
CA LEU A 45 -3.18 5.45 21.21
C LEU A 45 -3.97 6.63 21.79
N GLY A 46 -4.52 6.46 23.01
CA GLY A 46 -5.27 7.50 23.69
C GLY A 46 -4.43 8.75 23.97
N GLY A 47 -4.88 9.90 23.47
CA GLY A 47 -4.22 11.19 23.67
C GLY A 47 -3.07 11.48 22.71
N LEU A 48 -2.75 10.56 21.79
CA LEU A 48 -1.83 10.82 20.68
C LEU A 48 -2.51 11.65 19.59
N THR A 49 -1.70 12.43 18.89
CA THR A 49 -2.10 13.07 17.63
C THR A 49 -2.23 12.05 16.50
N GLN A 50 -2.96 12.39 15.44
CA GLN A 50 -3.08 11.53 14.25
C GLN A 50 -1.70 11.15 13.68
N ALA A 51 -0.75 12.08 13.63
CA ALA A 51 0.61 11.81 13.17
C ALA A 51 1.35 10.79 14.06
N GLU A 52 1.25 10.94 15.38
CA GLU A 52 1.87 9.98 16.31
C GLU A 52 1.21 8.59 16.24
N ILE A 53 -0.10 8.52 15.99
CA ILE A 53 -0.80 7.25 15.75
C ILE A 53 -0.30 6.60 14.46
N ILE A 54 -0.14 7.37 13.39
CA ILE A 54 0.43 6.89 12.12
C ILE A 54 1.81 6.30 12.34
N ASP A 55 2.70 6.99 13.06
CA ASP A 55 4.05 6.48 13.36
C ASP A 55 3.99 5.14 14.11
N VAL A 56 3.13 5.03 15.13
CA VAL A 56 2.94 3.78 15.88
C VAL A 56 2.41 2.66 14.99
N LEU A 57 1.46 2.96 14.10
CA LEU A 57 0.89 1.98 13.18
C LEU A 57 1.94 1.52 12.15
N VAL A 58 2.69 2.44 11.55
CA VAL A 58 3.74 2.09 10.57
C VAL A 58 4.80 1.19 11.21
N ASP A 59 5.20 1.46 12.44
CA ASP A 59 6.19 0.65 13.16
C ASP A 59 5.78 -0.80 13.37
N VAL A 60 4.49 -1.07 13.55
CA VAL A 60 4.00 -2.42 13.84
C VAL A 60 3.49 -3.16 12.60
N LEU A 61 2.99 -2.42 11.60
CA LEU A 61 2.42 -2.98 10.37
C LEU A 61 3.47 -3.17 9.27
N CYS A 62 4.51 -2.34 9.28
CA CYS A 62 5.69 -2.43 8.40
C CYS A 62 6.98 -2.33 9.24
N PRO A 63 7.36 -3.39 9.97
CA PRO A 63 8.54 -3.37 10.85
C PRO A 63 9.83 -3.08 10.09
N VAL A 64 10.78 -2.40 10.74
CA VAL A 64 12.11 -2.16 10.20
C VAL A 64 12.84 -3.50 10.02
N ASP A 65 13.24 -3.79 8.79
CA ASP A 65 14.06 -4.97 8.46
C ASP A 65 15.48 -4.61 7.97
N GLY A 66 15.78 -3.30 7.90
CA GLY A 66 17.08 -2.77 7.46
C GLY A 66 17.28 -2.79 5.95
N THR A 67 16.25 -3.12 5.16
CA THR A 67 16.32 -3.16 3.69
C THR A 67 15.70 -1.91 3.07
N GLN A 68 16.15 -1.58 1.85
CA GLN A 68 15.52 -0.49 1.08
C GLN A 68 14.06 -0.78 0.76
N ASP A 69 13.73 -2.05 0.46
CA ASP A 69 12.36 -2.48 0.18
C ASP A 69 11.47 -2.33 1.44
N GLY A 70 12.00 -2.61 2.63
CA GLY A 70 11.31 -2.42 3.91
C GLY A 70 11.07 -0.95 4.25
N GLU A 71 12.07 -0.08 4.07
CA GLU A 71 11.89 1.37 4.27
C GLU A 71 10.92 1.97 3.25
N ALA A 72 10.93 1.49 2.00
CA ALA A 72 9.93 1.89 1.01
C ALA A 72 8.51 1.48 1.43
N SER A 73 8.34 0.28 1.99
CA SER A 73 7.05 -0.19 2.51
C SER A 73 6.54 0.67 3.67
N ARG A 74 7.44 1.14 4.53
CA ARG A 74 7.12 2.06 5.63
C ARG A 74 6.65 3.41 5.12
N ASP A 75 7.37 3.98 4.15
CA ASP A 75 6.99 5.23 3.48
C ASP A 75 5.65 5.09 2.74
N SER A 76 5.41 3.99 2.04
CA SER A 76 4.11 3.70 1.38
C SER A 76 2.95 3.70 2.38
N ALA A 77 3.13 3.07 3.55
CA ALA A 77 2.11 3.01 4.60
C ALA A 77 1.88 4.38 5.26
N ALA A 78 2.96 5.09 5.60
CA ALA A 78 2.89 6.43 6.17
C ALA A 78 2.14 7.40 5.25
N ARG A 79 2.44 7.38 3.95
CA ARG A 79 1.73 8.19 2.96
C ARG A 79 0.25 7.84 2.87
N ALA A 80 -0.09 6.56 2.75
CA ALA A 80 -1.48 6.14 2.64
C ALA A 80 -2.33 6.56 3.86
N LEU A 81 -1.78 6.48 5.06
CA LEU A 81 -2.44 6.91 6.29
C LEU A 81 -2.47 8.44 6.43
N THR A 82 -1.42 9.13 5.99
CA THR A 82 -1.39 10.60 5.99
C THR A 82 -2.43 11.14 5.01
N ASP A 83 -2.52 10.58 3.80
CA ASP A 83 -3.46 11.00 2.77
C ASP A 83 -4.91 10.94 3.26
N ILE A 84 -5.30 9.92 4.02
CA ILE A 84 -6.68 9.79 4.54
C ILE A 84 -6.96 10.80 5.67
N VAL A 85 -5.95 11.11 6.50
CA VAL A 85 -6.05 12.13 7.55
C VAL A 85 -6.10 13.54 6.97
N GLU A 86 -5.34 13.82 5.90
CA GLU A 86 -5.39 15.10 5.18
C GLU A 86 -6.76 15.36 4.53
N GLN A 87 -7.52 14.30 4.24
CA GLN A 87 -8.92 14.39 3.80
C GLN A 87 -9.91 14.67 4.95
N GLY A 88 -9.42 14.78 6.19
CA GLY A 88 -10.21 15.10 7.38
C GLY A 88 -10.71 13.88 8.16
N SER A 89 -10.18 12.68 7.86
CA SER A 89 -10.57 11.43 8.54
C SER A 89 -9.77 11.22 9.82
N ASP A 90 -10.35 10.51 10.79
CA ASP A 90 -9.64 10.01 11.97
C ASP A 90 -9.18 8.57 11.71
N VAL A 91 -7.87 8.31 11.76
CA VAL A 91 -7.30 6.99 11.47
C VAL A 91 -7.79 5.89 12.42
N THR A 92 -8.33 6.27 13.57
CA THR A 92 -8.91 5.35 14.55
C THR A 92 -10.41 5.11 14.40
N ASP A 93 -11.09 5.89 13.55
CA ASP A 93 -12.53 5.84 13.32
C ASP A 93 -12.84 5.93 11.82
N LEU A 94 -12.20 5.06 11.04
CA LEU A 94 -12.39 4.99 9.59
C LEU A 94 -13.59 4.10 9.25
N ASP A 95 -14.44 4.56 8.34
CA ASP A 95 -15.44 3.70 7.73
C ASP A 95 -14.79 2.68 6.77
N GLN A 96 -15.58 1.69 6.35
CA GLN A 96 -15.09 0.60 5.50
C GLN A 96 -14.53 1.09 4.16
N ASN A 97 -15.11 2.14 3.56
CA ASN A 97 -14.61 2.69 2.29
C ASN A 97 -13.27 3.39 2.50
N GLN A 98 -13.10 4.10 3.61
CA GLN A 98 -11.83 4.74 3.98
C GLN A 98 -10.74 3.72 4.27
N ILE A 99 -11.07 2.60 4.95
CA ILE A 99 -10.12 1.48 5.16
C ILE A 99 -9.69 0.90 3.81
N ASP A 100 -10.66 0.62 2.93
CA ASP A 100 -10.39 0.12 1.58
C ASP A 100 -9.52 1.09 0.76
N GLN A 101 -9.76 2.40 0.89
CA GLN A 101 -8.94 3.45 0.27
C GLN A 101 -7.50 3.45 0.79
N VAL A 102 -7.28 3.33 2.11
CA VAL A 102 -5.93 3.26 2.68
C VAL A 102 -5.17 2.05 2.14
N VAL A 103 -5.80 0.87 2.12
CA VAL A 103 -5.17 -0.35 1.60
C VAL A 103 -4.84 -0.21 0.10
N GLN A 104 -5.76 0.35 -0.68
CA GLN A 104 -5.54 0.62 -2.11
C GLN A 104 -4.37 1.59 -2.33
N THR A 105 -4.34 2.72 -1.62
CA THR A 105 -3.28 3.73 -1.75
C THR A 105 -1.93 3.17 -1.35
N PHE A 106 -1.88 2.39 -0.27
CA PHE A 106 -0.67 1.66 0.15
C PHE A 106 -0.15 0.74 -0.96
N LEU A 107 -1.01 -0.14 -1.49
CA LEU A 107 -0.63 -1.06 -2.58
C LEU A 107 -0.22 -0.30 -3.86
N GLY A 108 -0.88 0.81 -4.16
CA GLY A 108 -0.54 1.69 -5.29
C GLY A 108 0.87 2.27 -5.16
N ASN A 109 1.23 2.73 -3.97
CA ASN A 109 2.57 3.22 -3.67
C ASN A 109 3.62 2.12 -3.79
N GLU A 110 3.33 0.92 -3.29
CA GLU A 110 4.21 -0.25 -3.38
C GLU A 110 4.51 -0.64 -4.84
N VAL A 111 3.48 -0.76 -5.69
CA VAL A 111 3.68 -1.14 -7.10
C VAL A 111 4.37 -0.03 -7.88
N ALA A 112 4.01 1.23 -7.64
CA ALA A 112 4.67 2.38 -8.26
C ALA A 112 6.16 2.44 -7.90
N HIS A 113 6.51 2.19 -6.64
CA HIS A 113 7.89 2.13 -6.18
C HIS A 113 8.66 0.98 -6.86
N ARG A 114 8.07 -0.21 -6.92
CA ARG A 114 8.70 -1.36 -7.58
C ARG A 114 8.97 -1.11 -9.05
N ILE A 115 8.01 -0.53 -9.77
CA ILE A 115 8.19 -0.18 -11.19
C ILE A 115 9.29 0.88 -11.35
N ALA A 116 9.33 1.90 -10.48
CA ALA A 116 10.39 2.89 -10.51
C ALA A 116 11.78 2.27 -10.28
N LEU A 117 11.90 1.28 -9.39
CA LEU A 117 13.16 0.53 -9.20
C LEU A 117 13.54 -0.30 -10.42
N ASP A 118 12.57 -0.99 -11.05
CA ASP A 118 12.85 -1.92 -12.14
C ASP A 118 13.19 -1.21 -13.46
N VAL A 119 12.56 -0.05 -13.76
CA VAL A 119 12.74 0.63 -15.06
C VAL A 119 13.16 2.10 -14.97
N GLY A 120 13.18 2.72 -13.78
CA GLY A 120 13.38 4.17 -13.62
C GLY A 120 14.67 4.69 -14.24
N MET A 121 15.80 4.00 -14.03
CA MET A 121 17.08 4.38 -14.64
C MET A 121 17.02 4.32 -16.17
N ALA A 122 16.41 3.29 -16.74
CA ALA A 122 16.26 3.16 -18.20
C ALA A 122 15.35 4.25 -18.79
N VAL A 123 14.31 4.69 -18.04
CA VAL A 123 13.43 5.80 -18.44
C VAL A 123 14.22 7.12 -18.45
N ILE A 124 15.05 7.35 -17.44
CA ILE A 124 15.88 8.56 -17.33
C ILE A 124 16.94 8.60 -18.43
N ASP A 125 17.67 7.50 -18.66
CA ASP A 125 18.75 7.41 -19.64
C ASP A 125 18.27 7.61 -21.09
N LYS A 126 17.03 7.17 -21.39
CA LYS A 126 16.42 7.33 -22.71
C LYS A 126 15.73 8.69 -22.90
N ALA A 127 15.69 9.55 -21.87
CA ALA A 127 15.06 10.85 -21.97
C ALA A 127 16.03 11.91 -22.54
N PRO A 128 15.52 12.90 -23.29
CA PRO A 128 16.33 14.00 -23.81
C PRO A 128 17.01 14.86 -22.73
N SER A 129 16.51 14.81 -21.48
CA SER A 129 17.12 15.44 -20.32
C SER A 129 16.61 14.78 -19.03
N ALA A 130 17.35 14.95 -17.92
CA ALA A 130 16.96 14.44 -16.61
C ALA A 130 15.56 14.90 -16.17
N ARG A 131 15.21 16.17 -16.45
CA ARG A 131 13.87 16.72 -16.15
C ARG A 131 12.76 15.97 -16.89
N VAL A 132 12.98 15.68 -18.17
CA VAL A 132 11.99 14.92 -18.97
C VAL A 132 11.92 13.46 -18.49
N GLY A 133 13.05 12.87 -18.11
CA GLY A 133 13.09 11.52 -17.52
C GLY A 133 12.29 11.44 -16.23
N GLN A 134 12.48 12.40 -15.34
CA GLN A 134 11.73 12.51 -14.08
C GLN A 134 10.23 12.67 -14.33
N GLN A 135 9.83 13.58 -15.23
CA GLN A 135 8.43 13.75 -15.58
C GLN A 135 7.80 12.45 -16.10
N ARG A 136 8.48 11.72 -17.00
CA ARG A 136 7.99 10.42 -17.51
C ARG A 136 7.86 9.37 -16.41
N LEU A 137 8.80 9.36 -15.47
CA LEU A 137 8.77 8.45 -14.33
C LEU A 137 7.58 8.76 -13.40
N GLU A 138 7.25 10.03 -13.18
CA GLU A 138 6.07 10.46 -12.43
C GLU A 138 4.76 10.12 -13.14
N GLU A 139 4.68 10.35 -14.46
CA GLU A 139 3.54 9.97 -15.29
C GLU A 139 3.31 8.45 -15.25
N MET A 140 4.37 7.65 -15.38
CA MET A 140 4.31 6.19 -15.29
C MET A 140 3.82 5.72 -13.91
N GLN A 141 4.37 6.27 -12.83
CA GLN A 141 3.91 5.92 -11.47
C GLN A 141 2.44 6.30 -11.24
N SER A 142 2.00 7.45 -11.78
CA SER A 142 0.61 7.89 -11.66
C SER A 142 -0.33 6.93 -12.39
N TYR A 143 0.01 6.55 -13.62
CA TYR A 143 -0.74 5.55 -14.39
C TYR A 143 -0.81 4.20 -13.67
N VAL A 144 0.28 3.75 -13.04
CA VAL A 144 0.31 2.52 -12.24
C VAL A 144 -0.64 2.59 -11.05
N ARG A 145 -0.66 3.71 -10.31
CA ARG A 145 -1.56 3.89 -9.17
C ARG A 145 -3.03 3.90 -9.62
N GLU A 146 -3.33 4.55 -10.74
CA GLU A 146 -4.69 4.57 -11.32
C GLU A 146 -5.14 3.17 -11.77
N GLU A 147 -4.27 2.43 -12.45
CA GLU A 147 -4.58 1.08 -12.89
C GLU A 147 -4.77 0.13 -11.71
N LEU A 148 -3.92 0.23 -10.69
CA LEU A 148 -4.07 -0.53 -9.45
C LEU A 148 -5.38 -0.21 -8.73
N ALA A 149 -5.72 1.08 -8.61
CA ALA A 149 -6.98 1.52 -8.01
C ALA A 149 -8.19 0.92 -8.73
N ARG A 150 -8.16 0.89 -10.06
CA ARG A 150 -9.21 0.26 -10.87
C ARG A 150 -9.32 -1.24 -10.59
N ARG A 151 -8.21 -1.98 -10.57
CA ARG A 151 -8.21 -3.42 -10.27
C ARG A 151 -8.63 -3.73 -8.85
N TYR A 152 -8.24 -2.89 -7.89
CA TYR A 152 -8.69 -2.99 -6.52
C TYR A 152 -10.21 -2.85 -6.44
N ALA A 153 -10.79 -1.81 -7.05
CA ALA A 153 -12.24 -1.61 -7.08
C ALA A 153 -13.00 -2.80 -7.71
N GLU A 154 -12.51 -3.31 -8.84
CA GLU A 154 -13.11 -4.47 -9.53
C GLU A 154 -13.12 -5.72 -8.65
N ARG A 155 -11.98 -6.06 -8.02
CA ARG A 155 -11.91 -7.23 -7.14
C ARG A 155 -12.67 -7.03 -5.84
N ARG A 156 -12.58 -5.85 -5.23
CA ARG A 156 -13.24 -5.52 -3.97
C ARG A 156 -14.76 -5.60 -4.06
N ALA A 157 -15.33 -5.23 -5.21
CA ALA A 157 -16.77 -5.35 -5.49
C ALA A 157 -17.26 -6.80 -5.55
N LEU A 158 -16.37 -7.75 -5.86
CA LEU A 158 -16.64 -9.19 -5.86
C LEU A 158 -16.35 -9.84 -4.51
N SER A 159 -15.64 -9.14 -3.63
CA SER A 159 -15.28 -9.61 -2.31
C SER A 159 -16.44 -9.47 -1.32
N GLY A 160 -16.64 -10.51 -0.50
CA GLY A 160 -17.49 -10.43 0.68
C GLY A 160 -16.81 -9.65 1.82
N THR A 161 -17.22 -9.93 3.05
CA THR A 161 -16.50 -9.46 4.24
C THR A 161 -15.06 -9.97 4.20
N LEU A 162 -14.10 -9.05 4.40
CA LEU A 162 -12.69 -9.38 4.44
C LEU A 162 -12.23 -9.54 5.89
N ASP A 163 -11.41 -10.55 6.13
CA ASP A 163 -10.50 -10.62 7.27
C ASP A 163 -9.07 -10.31 6.80
N ARG A 164 -8.09 -10.38 7.71
CA ARG A 164 -6.67 -10.18 7.40
C ARG A 164 -6.19 -11.02 6.22
N GLN A 165 -6.55 -12.30 6.17
CA GLN A 165 -6.05 -13.23 5.16
C GLN A 165 -6.71 -12.95 3.80
N ALA A 166 -8.01 -12.67 3.79
CA ALA A 166 -8.75 -12.30 2.59
C ALA A 166 -8.27 -10.96 2.03
N ALA A 167 -7.99 -9.97 2.88
CA ALA A 167 -7.42 -8.68 2.47
C ALA A 167 -5.99 -8.85 1.89
N ALA A 168 -5.15 -9.69 2.50
CA ALA A 168 -3.84 -10.00 1.94
C ALA A 168 -3.94 -10.74 0.59
N GLN A 169 -4.90 -11.65 0.44
CA GLN A 169 -5.15 -12.31 -0.84
C GLN A 169 -5.63 -11.32 -1.90
N LEU A 170 -6.57 -10.45 -1.57
CA LEU A 170 -7.03 -9.36 -2.44
C LEU A 170 -5.84 -8.49 -2.90
N GLY A 171 -4.95 -8.11 -1.97
CA GLY A 171 -3.75 -7.35 -2.31
C GLY A 171 -2.83 -8.08 -3.29
N ARG A 172 -2.55 -9.37 -3.07
CA ARG A 172 -1.75 -10.19 -4.02
C ARG A 172 -2.37 -10.22 -5.40
N ASP A 173 -3.65 -10.48 -5.45
CA ASP A 173 -4.45 -10.60 -6.66
C ASP A 173 -4.45 -9.30 -7.47
N VAL A 174 -4.63 -8.16 -6.80
CA VAL A 174 -4.62 -6.82 -7.40
C VAL A 174 -3.23 -6.46 -7.92
N ILE A 175 -2.16 -6.77 -7.17
CA ILE A 175 -0.78 -6.60 -7.63
C ILE A 175 -0.54 -7.38 -8.92
N GLN A 176 -0.95 -8.66 -8.94
CA GLN A 176 -0.78 -9.51 -10.12
C GLN A 176 -1.53 -8.96 -11.33
N ASP A 177 -2.82 -8.65 -11.17
CA ASP A 177 -3.64 -8.09 -12.26
C ASP A 177 -3.06 -6.79 -12.82
N THR A 178 -2.46 -5.98 -11.95
CA THR A 178 -1.80 -4.72 -12.33
C THR A 178 -0.57 -5.02 -13.19
N PHE A 179 0.29 -5.96 -12.76
CA PHE A 179 1.47 -6.34 -13.56
C PHE A 179 1.09 -7.00 -14.88
N ASP A 180 0.05 -7.84 -14.93
CA ASP A 180 -0.42 -8.50 -16.16
C ASP A 180 -0.77 -7.49 -17.26
N VAL A 181 -1.29 -6.32 -16.89
CA VAL A 181 -1.55 -5.22 -17.83
C VAL A 181 -0.27 -4.72 -18.46
N PHE A 182 0.76 -4.49 -17.67
CA PHE A 182 2.04 -4.02 -18.18
C PHE A 182 2.75 -5.07 -19.03
N GLU A 183 2.61 -6.35 -18.70
CA GLU A 183 3.16 -7.44 -19.51
C GLU A 183 2.43 -7.62 -20.83
N SER A 184 1.13 -7.31 -20.91
CA SER A 184 0.39 -7.38 -22.18
C SER A 184 0.89 -6.40 -23.25
N TYR A 185 1.72 -5.41 -22.86
CA TYR A 185 2.36 -4.47 -23.77
C TYR A 185 3.80 -4.85 -24.17
N LEU A 186 4.33 -5.98 -23.68
CA LEU A 186 5.67 -6.50 -24.02
C LEU A 186 5.61 -7.56 -25.12
#